data_AF-A0A5Q4DMT5-F1
#
_entry.id   AF-A0A5Q4DMT5-F1
#
_cell.length_a   1.000
_cell.length_b   1.000
_cell.length_c   1.000
_cell.angle_alpha   90.00
_cell.angle_beta   90.00
_cell.angle_gamma   90.00
#
_symmetry.space_group_name_H-M   'P 1'
#
loop_
_entity.id
_entity.type
_entity.pdbx_description
1 polymer ?
#
loop_
_entity_poly.entity_id
_entity_poly.type
_entity_poly.pdbx_seq_one_letter_code
_entity_poly.pdbx_strand_id
1 'polypeptide(L)'
;MSLAQALRQRSAELWHVQRIKRLVRDRFDLGPHALIRVEQMPCKDGLCPGPVTQITVLSVALTRRSFALHRPLAAITAAELAELDFLDS
;
A
#
# COMPACT_ATOMS: atom_id res chain seq x y z
N MET A 1 -6.64 2.89 -25.44
CA MET A 1 -7.01 1.69 -24.67
C MET A 1 -8.48 1.40 -24.85
N SER A 2 -8.88 0.14 -24.98
CA SER A 2 -10.31 -0.23 -24.93
C SER A 2 -10.85 -0.19 -23.49
N LEU A 3 -12.17 -0.01 -23.36
CA LEU A 3 -12.84 -0.09 -22.05
C LEU A 3 -12.56 -1.42 -21.34
N ALA A 4 -12.60 -2.54 -22.07
CA ALA A 4 -12.33 -3.86 -21.53
C ALA A 4 -10.91 -3.99 -20.94
N GLN A 5 -9.90 -3.44 -21.63
CA GLN A 5 -8.53 -3.41 -21.12
C GLN A 5 -8.40 -2.53 -19.87
N ALA A 6 -9.03 -1.35 -19.88
CA ALA A 6 -9.03 -0.45 -18.73
C ALA A 6 -9.68 -1.12 -17.50
N LEU A 7 -10.82 -1.81 -17.68
CA LEU A 7 -11.48 -2.54 -16.60
C LEU A 7 -10.59 -3.65 -16.03
N ARG A 8 -9.97 -4.48 -16.88
CA ARG A 8 -9.04 -5.53 -16.42
C ARG A 8 -7.89 -4.95 -15.61
N GLN A 9 -7.30 -3.86 -16.08
CA GLN A 9 -6.21 -3.18 -15.39
C GLN A 9 -6.66 -2.65 -14.01
N ARG A 10 -7.82 -1.99 -13.94
CA ARG A 10 -8.38 -1.51 -12.67
C ARG A 10 -8.73 -2.64 -11.70
N SER A 11 -9.27 -3.75 -12.21
CA SER A 11 -9.55 -4.93 -11.38
C SER A 11 -8.26 -5.53 -10.80
N ALA A 12 -7.19 -5.62 -11.59
CA ALA A 12 -5.89 -6.09 -11.11
C ALA A 12 -5.32 -5.15 -10.02
N GLU A 13 -5.36 -3.83 -10.26
CA GLU A 13 -4.95 -2.82 -9.27
C GLU A 13 -5.74 -2.96 -7.96
N LEU A 14 -7.07 -3.08 -8.04
CA LEU A 14 -7.92 -3.27 -6.87
C LEU A 14 -7.58 -4.56 -6.12
N TRP A 15 -7.32 -5.65 -6.83
CA TRP A 15 -6.90 -6.90 -6.21
C TRP A 15 -5.60 -6.73 -5.42
N HIS A 16 -4.57 -6.10 -6.01
CA HIS A 16 -3.31 -5.85 -5.31
C HIS A 16 -3.50 -4.92 -4.11
N VAL A 17 -4.34 -3.89 -4.21
CA VAL A 17 -4.68 -2.99 -3.09
C VAL A 17 -5.31 -3.78 -1.94
N GLN A 18 -6.31 -4.63 -2.20
CA GLN A 18 -6.96 -5.40 -1.15
C GLN A 18 -6.02 -6.42 -0.51
N ARG A 19 -5.17 -7.07 -1.32
CA ARG A 19 -4.12 -7.97 -0.82
C ARG A 19 -3.16 -7.26 0.13
N ILE A 20 -2.67 -6.07 -0.25
CA ILE A 20 -1.77 -5.29 0.61
C ILE A 20 -2.49 -4.86 1.89
N LYS A 21 -3.74 -4.40 1.81
CA LYS A 21 -4.52 -4.05 3.02
C LYS A 21 -4.64 -5.21 3.99
N ARG A 22 -4.86 -6.43 3.49
CA ARG A 22 -4.87 -7.63 4.32
C ARG A 22 -3.50 -7.85 5.00
N LEU A 23 -2.42 -7.84 4.23
CA LEU A 23 -1.07 -8.02 4.78
C LEU A 23 -0.71 -6.97 5.85
N VAL A 24 -1.11 -5.71 5.64
CA VAL A 24 -0.91 -4.62 6.61
C VAL A 24 -1.71 -4.86 7.88
N ARG A 25 -2.94 -5.38 7.79
CA ARG A 25 -3.72 -5.76 8.99
C ARG A 25 -3.02 -6.88 9.75
N ASP A 26 -2.61 -7.92 9.05
CA ASP A 26 -1.95 -9.09 9.64
C ASP A 26 -0.61 -8.70 10.31
N ARG A 27 0.19 -7.82 9.67
CA ARG A 27 1.50 -7.37 10.17
C ARG A 27 1.43 -6.54 11.45
N PHE A 28 0.37 -5.75 11.61
CA PHE A 28 0.25 -4.75 12.68
C PHE A 28 -0.89 -5.06 13.66
N ASP A 29 -1.46 -6.27 13.58
CA ASP A 29 -2.60 -6.73 14.39
C ASP A 29 -3.76 -5.71 14.40
N LEU A 30 -4.09 -5.17 13.21
CA LEU A 30 -5.08 -4.11 13.09
C LEU A 30 -6.49 -4.68 12.98
N GLY A 31 -7.38 -4.19 13.85
CA GLY A 31 -8.80 -4.50 13.78
C GLY A 31 -9.49 -4.00 12.49
N PRO A 32 -10.73 -4.44 12.23
CA PRO A 32 -11.46 -4.14 11.00
C PRO A 32 -11.77 -2.65 10.80
N HIS A 33 -11.79 -1.88 11.90
CA HIS A 33 -12.07 -0.44 11.90
C HIS A 33 -10.86 0.44 11.58
N ALA A 34 -9.65 -0.12 11.54
CA ALA A 34 -8.48 0.64 11.08
C ALA A 34 -8.65 0.99 9.59
N LEU A 35 -8.55 2.28 9.26
CA LEU A 35 -8.61 2.74 7.89
C LEU A 35 -7.23 2.59 7.26
N ILE A 36 -7.17 1.76 6.22
CA ILE A 36 -5.94 1.53 5.46
C ILE A 36 -6.16 2.08 4.06
N ARG A 37 -5.36 3.07 3.69
CA ARG A 37 -5.26 3.63 2.34
C ARG A 37 -3.98 3.13 1.69
N VAL A 38 -4.12 2.56 0.50
CA VAL A 38 -2.99 2.10 -0.31
C VAL A 38 -3.12 2.80 -1.65
N GLU A 39 -2.08 3.52 -2.05
CA GLU A 39 -2.03 4.17 -3.35
C GLU A 39 -0.68 3.92 -4.01
N GLN A 40 -0.67 3.91 -5.33
CA GLN A 40 0.56 3.93 -6.12
C GLN A 40 0.68 5.30 -6.76
N MET A 41 1.83 5.92 -6.61
CA MET A 41 2.12 7.25 -7.13
C MET A 41 3.45 7.27 -7.88
N PRO A 42 3.61 8.14 -8.88
CA PRO A 42 4.91 8.37 -9.50
C PRO A 42 5.93 8.81 -8.44
N CYS A 43 7.12 8.22 -8.48
CA CYS A 43 8.22 8.71 -7.66
C CYS A 43 8.68 10.05 -8.22
N LYS A 44 8.85 11.05 -7.35
CA LYS A 44 9.30 12.39 -7.76
C LYS A 44 10.81 12.49 -7.93
N ASP A 45 11.55 11.48 -7.45
CA ASP A 45 13.00 11.40 -7.59
C ASP A 45 13.35 10.78 -8.96
N GLY A 46 14.22 11.44 -9.72
CA GLY A 46 14.65 11.01 -11.05
C GLY A 46 15.55 9.77 -11.05
N LEU A 47 16.13 9.40 -9.90
CA LEU A 47 16.92 8.17 -9.75
C LEU A 47 16.10 6.98 -9.26
N CYS A 48 14.81 7.18 -9.06
CA CYS A 48 13.94 6.20 -8.45
C CYS A 48 13.66 5.05 -9.43
N PRO A 49 13.80 3.78 -9.01
CA PRO A 49 13.70 2.63 -9.90
C PRO A 49 12.27 2.33 -10.39
N GLY A 50 11.26 3.06 -9.91
CA GLY A 50 9.88 2.83 -10.29
C GLY A 50 8.87 3.63 -9.47
N PRO A 51 7.57 3.30 -9.56
CA PRO A 51 6.53 3.96 -8.78
C PRO A 51 6.68 3.66 -7.28
N VAL A 52 6.12 4.55 -6.46
CA VAL A 52 6.07 4.40 -5.00
C VAL A 52 4.68 3.92 -4.60
N THR A 53 4.62 2.88 -3.78
CA THR A 53 3.40 2.49 -3.08
C THR A 53 3.39 3.18 -1.72
N GLN A 54 2.43 4.07 -1.50
CA GLN A 54 2.19 4.68 -0.20
C GLN A 54 1.09 3.92 0.54
N ILE A 55 1.37 3.55 1.79
CA ILE A 55 0.43 2.91 2.71
C ILE A 55 0.19 3.89 3.85
N THR A 56 -1.06 4.25 4.09
CA THR A 56 -1.45 5.06 5.25
C THR A 56 -2.40 4.26 6.12
N VAL A 57 -2.08 4.15 7.39
CA VAL A 57 -2.91 3.54 8.43
C VAL A 57 -3.43 4.66 9.33
N LEU A 58 -4.74 4.71 9.53
CA LEU A 58 -5.38 5.51 10.58
C LEU A 58 -6.02 4.55 11.58
N SER A 59 -5.47 4.53 12.79
CA SER A 59 -5.98 3.69 13.89
C SER A 59 -7.26 4.28 14.49
N VAL A 60 -7.94 3.49 15.31
CA VAL A 60 -9.12 3.93 16.08
C VAL A 60 -8.74 4.99 17.13
N ALA A 61 -7.49 4.99 17.58
CA ALA A 61 -6.91 6.03 18.44
C ALA A 61 -6.55 7.32 17.68
N LEU A 62 -6.99 7.44 16.41
CA LEU A 62 -6.70 8.57 15.52
C LEU A 62 -5.20 8.78 15.24
N THR A 63 -4.37 7.77 15.46
CA THR A 63 -2.96 7.79 15.11
C THR A 63 -2.83 7.53 13.62
N ARG A 64 -2.30 8.50 12.88
CA ARG A 64 -1.99 8.37 11.45
C ARG A 64 -0.53 7.97 11.27
N ARG A 65 -0.30 6.91 10.51
CA ARG A 65 1.04 6.44 10.14
C ARG A 65 1.12 6.22 8.65
N SER A 66 2.23 6.61 8.04
CA SER A 66 2.42 6.53 6.58
C SER A 66 3.75 5.91 6.24
N PHE A 67 3.73 4.96 5.31
CA PHE A 67 4.89 4.25 4.81
C PHE A 67 4.99 4.46 3.30
N ALA A 68 6.20 4.62 2.78
CA ALA A 68 6.48 4.71 1.36
C ALA A 68 7.42 3.57 0.96
N LEU A 69 6.95 2.71 0.06
CA LEU A 69 7.71 1.60 -0.49
C LEU A 69 8.00 1.91 -1.97
N HIS A 70 9.26 2.00 -2.36
CA HIS A 70 9.67 2.32 -3.73
C HIS A 70 9.54 1.13 -4.68
N ARG A 71 8.32 0.58 -4.76
CA ARG A 71 7.96 -0.61 -5.54
C ARG A 71 6.50 -0.49 -6.01
N PRO A 72 6.14 -1.09 -7.16
CA PRO A 72 4.75 -1.17 -7.60
C PRO A 72 3.89 -2.07 -6.70
N LEU A 73 2.58 -1.89 -6.72
CA LEU A 73 1.60 -2.66 -5.91
C LEU A 73 1.74 -4.18 -6.07
N ALA A 74 2.07 -4.62 -7.29
CA ALA A 74 2.24 -6.04 -7.60
C ALA A 74 3.48 -6.66 -6.92
N ALA A 75 4.51 -5.86 -6.65
CA ALA A 75 5.78 -6.31 -6.09
C ALA A 75 5.83 -6.27 -4.56
N ILE A 76 4.83 -5.67 -3.90
CA ILE A 76 4.77 -5.64 -2.43
C ILE A 76 4.48 -7.06 -1.90
N THR A 77 5.32 -7.56 -1.01
CA THR A 77 5.15 -8.88 -0.36
C THR A 77 5.04 -8.72 1.15
N ALA A 78 4.75 -9.82 1.86
CA ALA A 78 4.78 -9.83 3.32
C ALA A 78 6.17 -9.50 3.88
N ALA A 79 7.25 -9.92 3.21
CA ALA A 79 8.62 -9.64 3.63
C ALA A 79 8.92 -8.14 3.61
N GLU A 80 8.49 -7.44 2.56
CA GLU A 80 8.66 -5.98 2.45
C GLU A 80 7.89 -5.21 3.53
N LEU A 81 6.75 -5.74 3.96
CA LEU A 81 5.98 -5.17 5.06
C LEU A 81 6.54 -5.54 6.44
N ALA A 82 7.32 -6.61 6.53
CA ALA A 82 7.96 -7.01 7.77
C ALA A 82 8.98 -5.97 8.25
N GLU A 83 9.68 -5.34 7.31
CA GLU A 83 10.66 -4.26 7.54
C GLU A 83 10.03 -2.94 7.99
N LEU A 84 8.71 -2.80 7.89
CA LEU A 84 8.01 -1.59 8.33
C LEU A 84 7.79 -1.64 9.85
N ASP A 85 8.45 -0.72 10.56
CA ASP A 85 8.20 -0.50 11.96
C ASP A 85 7.44 0.79 12.22
N PHE A 86 6.59 0.73 13.24
CA PHE A 86 6.00 1.89 13.85
C PHE A 86 7.05 2.57 14.72
N LEU A 87 7.94 3.35 14.11
CA LEU A 87 8.77 4.27 14.87
C LEU A 87 7.87 5.39 15.38
N ASP A 88 7.55 5.35 16.67
CA ASP A 88 6.96 6.48 17.39
C ASP A 88 7.99 7.63 17.36
N SER A 89 7.64 8.70 16.65
CA SER A 89 8.32 10.01 16.73
C SER A 89 7.46 10.95 17.54
#